data_AF-A0A1X2GPM8-F1
#
_entry.id   AF-A0A1X2GPM8-F1
#
_cell.length_a   1.000
_cell.length_b   1.000
_cell.length_c   1.000
_cell.angle_alpha   90.00
_cell.angle_beta   90.00
_cell.angle_gamma   90.00
#
_symmetry.space_group_name_H-M   'P 1'
#
loop_
_entity.id
_entity.type
_entity.pdbx_description
1 polymer ?
#
loop_
_entity_poly.entity_id
_entity_poly.type
_entity_poly.pdbx_seq_one_letter_code
_entity_poly.pdbx_strand_id
1 'polypeptide(L)'
;MKKDDAPLSQYGVRPGSKLRLMTSKPNEQEKRPTQESVTLDELHRIQQKLTNTLMPEIDEYQHQVQTYNTTATKTEDAKQKLITRGLYFGEILMQILFDFDGVVCHAGFDQSRQLRKQGVKTSQDLLEKVDRIRDSIA
;
A
#
# COMPACT_ATOMS: atom_id res chain seq x y z
N MET A 1 -17.67 -27.68 -24.04
CA MET A 1 -17.68 -27.41 -22.58
C MET A 1 -18.80 -26.43 -22.30
N LYS A 2 -19.65 -26.68 -21.31
CA LYS A 2 -20.69 -25.73 -20.87
C LYS A 2 -19.98 -24.63 -20.07
N LYS A 3 -20.29 -23.36 -20.36
CA LYS A 3 -19.78 -22.19 -19.63
C LYS A 3 -20.76 -21.82 -18.53
N ASP A 4 -20.28 -21.63 -17.31
CA ASP A 4 -21.12 -21.39 -16.13
C ASP A 4 -21.74 -19.99 -16.09
N ASP A 5 -21.22 -19.04 -16.89
CA ASP A 5 -21.70 -17.65 -16.96
C ASP A 5 -22.83 -17.40 -17.98
N ALA A 6 -23.25 -18.42 -18.74
CA ALA A 6 -24.29 -18.24 -19.76
C ALA A 6 -25.69 -18.58 -19.22
N PRO A 7 -26.74 -17.83 -19.61
CA PRO A 7 -28.09 -18.08 -19.13
C PRO A 7 -28.61 -19.45 -19.60
N LEU A 8 -29.44 -20.08 -18.76
CA LEU A 8 -29.99 -21.42 -19.00
C LEU A 8 -30.76 -21.54 -20.33
N SER A 9 -31.33 -20.44 -20.80
CA SER A 9 -32.02 -20.34 -22.10
C SER A 9 -31.09 -20.63 -23.29
N GLN A 10 -29.81 -20.24 -23.20
CA GLN A 10 -28.80 -20.48 -24.24
C GLN A 10 -28.44 -21.97 -24.37
N TYR A 11 -28.67 -22.74 -23.31
CA TYR A 11 -28.50 -24.19 -23.30
C TYR A 11 -29.79 -24.94 -23.63
N GLY A 12 -30.84 -24.24 -24.07
CA GLY A 12 -32.12 -24.83 -24.46
C GLY A 12 -32.91 -25.43 -23.28
N VAL A 13 -32.57 -25.07 -22.05
CA VAL A 13 -33.26 -25.57 -20.85
C VAL A 13 -34.62 -24.86 -20.73
N ARG A 14 -35.70 -25.64 -20.78
CA ARG A 14 -37.10 -25.18 -20.71
C ARG A 14 -37.82 -25.73 -19.46
N PRO A 15 -38.95 -25.14 -19.04
CA PRO A 15 -39.79 -25.72 -17.98
C PRO A 15 -40.12 -27.19 -18.27
N GLY A 16 -39.90 -28.09 -17.30
CA GLY A 16 -40.06 -29.54 -17.46
C GLY A 16 -38.80 -30.31 -17.87
N SER A 17 -37.66 -29.64 -18.09
CA SER A 17 -36.39 -30.29 -18.38
C SER A 17 -35.86 -31.06 -17.16
N LYS A 18 -35.37 -32.29 -17.37
CA LYS A 18 -34.74 -33.10 -16.32
C LYS A 18 -33.22 -32.91 -16.38
N LEU A 19 -32.65 -32.36 -15.31
CA LEU A 19 -31.21 -32.17 -15.16
C LEU A 19 -30.67 -33.22 -14.17
N ARG A 20 -29.49 -33.77 -14.46
CA ARG A 20 -28.78 -34.69 -13.56
C ARG A 20 -27.49 -34.01 -13.13
N LEU A 21 -27.41 -33.64 -11.86
CA LEU A 21 -26.21 -33.05 -11.29
C LEU A 21 -25.15 -34.16 -11.13
N MET A 22 -24.06 -34.05 -11.87
CA MET A 22 -22.89 -34.88 -11.68
C MET A 22 -21.97 -34.16 -10.71
N THR A 23 -21.89 -34.63 -9.47
CA THR A 23 -20.92 -34.12 -8.51
C THR A 23 -19.55 -34.70 -8.87
N SER A 24 -18.75 -34.00 -9.67
CA SER A 24 -17.30 -34.16 -9.59
C SER A 24 -16.85 -33.61 -8.25
N LYS A 25 -15.85 -34.22 -7.61
CA LYS A 25 -15.17 -33.61 -6.45
C LYS A 25 -14.93 -32.13 -6.78
N PRO A 26 -15.22 -31.18 -5.87
CA PRO A 26 -14.98 -29.77 -6.15
C PRO A 26 -13.54 -29.67 -6.62
N ASN A 27 -13.35 -29.18 -7.84
CA ASN A 27 -12.03 -28.89 -8.32
C ASN A 27 -11.56 -27.75 -7.42
N GLU A 28 -10.79 -28.08 -6.39
CA GLU A 28 -9.91 -27.16 -5.68
C GLU A 28 -8.82 -26.67 -6.65
N GLN A 29 -9.24 -26.11 -7.80
CA GLN A 29 -8.62 -24.92 -8.32
C GLN A 29 -9.00 -23.78 -7.37
N GLU A 30 -8.59 -23.91 -6.11
CA GLU A 30 -8.06 -22.78 -5.38
C GLU A 30 -7.13 -22.08 -6.36
N LYS A 31 -7.50 -20.86 -6.72
CA LYS A 31 -6.70 -19.99 -7.58
C LYS A 31 -5.30 -19.98 -6.98
N ARG A 32 -4.37 -20.77 -7.53
CA ARG A 32 -2.95 -20.58 -7.21
C ARG A 32 -2.69 -19.10 -7.47
N PRO A 33 -2.14 -18.36 -6.49
CA PRO A 33 -1.88 -16.95 -6.69
C PRO A 33 -1.07 -16.81 -7.97
N THR A 34 -1.56 -16.00 -8.90
CA THR A 34 -0.80 -15.68 -10.10
C THR A 34 0.48 -14.99 -9.66
N GLN A 35 1.57 -15.09 -10.43
CA GLN A 35 2.82 -14.41 -10.08
C GLN A 35 2.59 -12.90 -9.84
N GLU A 36 1.68 -12.29 -10.62
CA GLU A 36 1.25 -10.90 -10.42
C GLU A 36 0.56 -10.67 -9.08
N SER A 37 -0.31 -11.58 -8.61
CA SER A 37 -1.00 -11.39 -7.34
C SER A 37 -0.02 -11.42 -6.16
N VAL A 38 1.03 -12.25 -6.23
CA VAL A 38 2.10 -12.26 -5.21
C VAL A 38 2.84 -10.92 -5.19
N THR A 39 3.21 -10.38 -6.35
CA THR A 39 3.85 -9.06 -6.46
C THR A 39 2.93 -7.94 -5.96
N LEU A 40 1.63 -8.01 -6.25
CA LEU A 40 0.64 -7.07 -5.74
C LEU A 40 0.52 -7.14 -4.22
N ASP A 41 0.47 -8.34 -3.64
CA ASP A 41 0.38 -8.53 -2.20
C ASP A 41 1.62 -7.95 -1.49
N GLU A 42 2.81 -8.11 -2.06
CA GLU A 42 4.05 -7.50 -1.57
C GLU A 42 3.98 -5.97 -1.58
N LEU A 43 3.57 -5.38 -2.72
CA LEU A 43 3.39 -3.93 -2.83
C LEU A 43 2.35 -3.38 -1.86
N HIS A 44 1.23 -4.09 -1.68
CA HIS A 44 0.21 -3.69 -0.70
C HIS A 44 0.75 -3.72 0.72
N ARG A 45 1.61 -4.67 1.09
CA ARG A 45 2.22 -4.69 2.44
C ARG A 45 3.12 -3.49 2.67
N ILE A 46 3.95 -3.15 1.69
CA ILE A 46 4.82 -1.95 1.75
C ILE A 46 3.94 -0.70 1.87
N GLN A 47 2.89 -0.60 1.05
CA GLN A 47 1.96 0.52 1.08
C GLN A 47 1.20 0.62 2.41
N GLN A 48 0.76 -0.49 2.98
CA GLN A 48 0.09 -0.51 4.28
C GLN A 48 1.02 -0.03 5.41
N LYS A 49 2.30 -0.40 5.39
CA LYS A 49 3.29 0.13 6.34
C LYS A 49 3.43 1.66 6.20
N LEU A 50 3.44 2.17 4.97
CA LEU A 50 3.46 3.61 4.71
C LEU A 50 2.20 4.30 5.24
N THR A 51 1.01 3.81 4.88
CA THR A 51 -0.26 4.48 5.17
C THR A 51 -0.74 4.32 6.60
N ASN A 52 -0.58 3.13 7.18
CA ASN A 52 -1.18 2.80 8.48
C ASN A 52 -0.25 3.11 9.64
N THR A 53 1.06 3.26 9.39
CA THR A 53 2.05 3.49 10.44
C THR A 53 2.77 4.82 10.25
N LEU A 54 3.41 5.03 9.10
CA LEU A 54 4.28 6.21 8.93
C LEU A 54 3.50 7.51 8.76
N MET A 55 2.43 7.52 7.96
CA MET A 55 1.60 8.72 7.78
C MET A 55 1.06 9.28 9.11
N PRO A 56 0.38 8.50 9.97
CA PRO A 56 -0.12 9.04 11.24
C PRO A 56 1.01 9.48 12.18
N GLU A 57 2.15 8.79 12.19
CA GLU A 57 3.30 9.20 13.00
C GLU A 57 3.94 10.51 12.51
N ILE A 58 3.96 10.75 11.20
CA ILE A 58 4.43 12.01 10.59
C ILE A 58 3.45 13.16 10.89
N ASP A 59 2.15 12.89 10.88
CA ASP A 59 1.13 13.87 11.26
C ASP A 59 1.25 14.25 12.74
N GLU A 60 1.45 13.27 13.62
CA GLU A 60 1.74 13.51 15.04
C GLU A 60 3.04 14.32 15.22
N TYR A 61 4.10 13.99 14.47
CA TYR A 61 5.33 14.77 14.48
C TYR A 61 5.12 16.22 14.06
N GLN A 62 4.30 16.46 13.03
CA GLN A 62 3.93 17.81 12.61
C GLN A 62 3.25 18.58 13.76
N HIS A 63 2.31 17.95 14.47
CA HIS A 63 1.65 18.58 15.62
C HIS A 63 2.62 18.91 16.76
N GLN A 64 3.60 18.04 17.02
CA GLN A 64 4.63 18.28 18.03
C GLN A 64 5.53 19.47 17.66
N VAL A 65 5.93 19.59 16.40
CA VAL A 65 6.72 20.73 15.92
C VAL A 65 5.91 22.03 16.00
N GLN A 66 4.63 22.00 15.61
CA GLN A 66 3.75 23.17 15.73
C GLN A 66 3.58 23.61 17.20
N THR A 67 3.41 22.65 18.11
CA THR A 67 3.31 22.91 19.55
C THR A 67 4.60 23.51 20.09
N TYR A 68 5.75 22.96 19.71
CA TYR A 68 7.06 23.49 20.09
C TYR A 68 7.27 24.93 19.60
N ASN A 69 6.92 25.21 18.35
CA ASN A 69 7.06 26.54 17.76
C ASN A 69 6.18 27.60 18.45
N THR A 70 5.03 27.20 19.00
CA THR A 70 4.08 28.09 19.69
C THR A 70 4.38 28.22 21.20
N THR A 71 5.20 27.33 21.75
CA THR A 71 5.52 27.32 23.18
C THR A 71 6.50 28.45 23.54
N ALA A 72 6.18 29.21 24.59
CA ALA A 72 6.98 30.36 25.03
C ALA A 72 8.36 29.96 25.60
N THR A 73 8.45 28.81 26.26
CA THR A 73 9.69 28.27 26.83
C THR A 73 10.27 27.20 25.92
N LYS A 74 11.18 27.59 25.04
CA LYS A 74 11.91 26.67 24.16
C LYS A 74 13.17 26.18 24.86
N THR A 75 13.39 24.88 24.81
CA THR A 75 14.65 24.26 25.26
C THR A 75 15.39 23.68 24.06
N GLU A 76 16.71 23.78 24.07
CA GLU A 76 17.58 23.22 23.02
C GLU A 76 17.47 21.69 22.97
N ASP A 77 17.33 21.03 24.12
CA ASP A 77 17.14 19.58 24.19
C ASP A 77 15.87 19.12 23.47
N ALA A 78 14.77 19.86 23.62
CA ALA A 78 13.51 19.55 22.94
C ALA A 78 13.63 19.80 21.43
N LYS A 79 14.34 20.86 21.03
CA LYS A 79 14.67 21.13 19.62
C LYS A 79 15.42 19.97 19.00
N GLN A 80 16.49 19.53 19.65
CA GLN A 80 17.35 18.48 19.15
C GLN A 80 16.58 17.15 19.01
N LYS A 81 15.69 16.83 19.95
CA LYS A 81 14.82 15.65 19.85
C LYS A 81 13.91 15.69 18.61
N LEU A 82 13.34 16.85 18.30
CA LEU A 82 12.49 17.02 17.12
C LEU A 82 13.29 16.93 15.81
N ILE A 83 14.52 17.44 15.79
CA ILE A 83 15.43 17.32 14.64
C ILE A 83 15.80 15.85 14.41
N THR A 84 16.27 15.16 15.46
CA THR A 84 16.61 13.73 15.38
C THR A 84 15.42 12.89 14.93
N ARG A 85 14.21 13.20 15.41
CA ARG A 85 12.99 12.52 14.97
C ARG A 85 12.68 12.76 13.50
N GLY A 86 12.88 13.99 13.00
CA GLY A 86 12.75 14.30 11.57
C GLY A 86 13.72 13.50 10.70
N LEU A 87 14.99 13.40 11.12
CA LEU A 87 16.00 12.59 10.43
C LEU A 87 15.62 11.12 10.38
N TYR A 88 15.14 10.56 11.49
CA TYR A 88 14.65 9.19 11.58
C TYR A 88 13.53 8.91 10.57
N PHE A 89 12.54 9.80 10.44
CA PHE A 89 11.50 9.63 9.43
C PHE A 89 12.06 9.71 8.00
N GLY A 90 13.03 10.58 7.75
CA GLY A 90 13.73 10.64 6.47
C GLY A 90 14.39 9.31 6.10
N GLU A 91 15.11 8.69 7.04
CA GLU A 91 15.76 7.39 6.86
C GLU A 91 14.74 6.27 6.60
N ILE A 92 13.65 6.21 7.37
CA ILE A 92 12.64 5.17 7.18
C ILE A 92 11.91 5.33 5.84
N LEU A 93 11.57 6.55 5.43
CA LEU A 93 10.94 6.78 4.13
C LEU A 93 11.88 6.41 2.98
N MET A 94 13.18 6.67 3.12
CA MET A 94 14.20 6.18 2.17
C MET A 94 14.24 4.65 2.12
N GLN A 95 14.13 3.97 3.26
CA GLN A 95 14.05 2.51 3.29
C GLN A 95 12.79 1.99 2.58
N ILE A 96 11.64 2.64 2.76
CA ILE A 96 10.40 2.30 2.04
C ILE A 96 10.56 2.50 0.53
N LEU A 97 11.29 3.52 0.09
CA LEU A 97 11.60 3.71 -1.33
C LEU A 97 12.44 2.54 -1.88
N PHE A 98 13.46 2.10 -1.14
CA PHE A 98 14.23 0.92 -1.51
C PHE A 98 13.38 -0.36 -1.54
N ASP A 99 12.45 -0.51 -0.59
CA ASP A 99 11.52 -1.64 -0.58
C ASP A 99 10.66 -1.62 -1.86
N PHE A 100 10.10 -0.47 -2.26
CA PHE A 100 9.34 -0.35 -3.50
C PHE A 100 10.19 -0.64 -4.75
N ASP A 101 11.42 -0.10 -4.82
CA ASP A 101 12.32 -0.30 -5.95
C ASP A 101 12.80 -1.75 -6.07
N GLY A 102 12.90 -2.46 -4.94
CA GLY A 102 13.24 -3.88 -4.88
C GLY A 102 12.19 -4.80 -5.50
N VAL A 103 10.93 -4.36 -5.62
CA VAL A 103 9.87 -5.20 -6.20
C VAL A 103 9.95 -5.24 -7.72
N VAL A 104 10.28 -6.42 -8.26
CA VAL A 104 10.38 -6.67 -9.70
C VAL A 104 8.99 -6.85 -10.32
N CYS A 105 8.61 -5.97 -11.25
CA CYS A 105 7.35 -6.06 -11.99
C CYS A 105 7.59 -6.51 -13.44
N HIS A 106 7.25 -7.77 -13.77
CA HIS A 106 7.43 -8.35 -15.11
C HIS A 106 6.49 -7.75 -16.17
N ALA A 107 6.80 -7.92 -17.45
CA ALA A 107 5.95 -7.45 -18.55
C ALA A 107 4.52 -8.00 -18.43
N GLY A 108 3.51 -7.14 -18.62
CA GLY A 108 2.10 -7.48 -18.38
C GLY A 108 1.58 -7.21 -16.95
N PHE A 109 2.46 -7.01 -15.95
CA PHE A 109 2.03 -6.66 -14.58
C PHE A 109 1.76 -5.16 -14.41
N ASP A 110 0.79 -4.65 -15.17
CA ASP A 110 0.53 -3.21 -15.25
C ASP A 110 -0.04 -2.65 -13.96
N GLN A 111 -0.84 -3.43 -13.24
CA GLN A 111 -1.37 -3.03 -11.93
C GLN A 111 -0.23 -2.89 -10.91
N SER A 112 0.68 -3.87 -10.84
CA SER A 112 1.84 -3.80 -9.94
C SER A 112 2.74 -2.61 -10.25
N ARG A 113 2.98 -2.32 -11.54
CA ARG A 113 3.76 -1.15 -11.96
C ARG A 113 3.10 0.16 -11.53
N GLN A 114 1.79 0.29 -11.73
CA GLN A 114 1.05 1.48 -11.32
C GLN A 114 1.08 1.68 -9.80
N LEU A 115 0.84 0.61 -9.04
CA LEU A 115 0.84 0.64 -7.58
C LEU A 115 2.23 1.02 -7.04
N ARG A 116 3.29 0.41 -7.56
CA ARG A 116 4.68 0.77 -7.21
C ARG A 116 4.97 2.24 -7.49
N LYS A 117 4.58 2.75 -8.67
CA LYS A 117 4.78 4.16 -9.03
C LYS A 117 4.04 5.10 -8.09
N GLN A 118 2.80 4.76 -7.72
CA GLN A 118 2.02 5.55 -6.76
C GLN A 118 2.64 5.52 -5.36
N GLY A 119 3.10 4.35 -4.90
CA GLY A 119 3.81 4.17 -3.63
C GLY A 119 5.07 5.03 -3.56
N VAL A 120 5.94 4.94 -4.57
CA VAL A 120 7.16 5.75 -4.70
C VAL A 120 6.84 7.24 -4.64
N LYS A 121 5.86 7.70 -5.44
CA LYS A 121 5.46 9.11 -5.43
C LYS A 121 4.99 9.56 -4.05
N THR A 122 4.16 8.76 -3.39
CA THR A 122 3.64 9.08 -2.05
C THR A 122 4.77 9.17 -1.02
N SER A 123 5.74 8.25 -1.07
CA SER A 123 6.92 8.30 -0.19
C SER A 123 7.79 9.53 -0.45
N GLN A 124 7.97 9.93 -1.71
CA GLN A 124 8.70 11.15 -2.08
C GLN A 124 7.98 12.42 -1.58
N ASP A 125 6.67 12.50 -1.78
CA ASP A 125 5.85 13.61 -1.27
C ASP A 125 5.93 13.71 0.27
N LEU A 126 6.00 12.56 0.97
CA LEU A 126 6.17 12.51 2.42
C LEU A 126 7.58 12.90 2.88
N LEU A 127 8.63 12.55 2.14
CA LEU A 127 10.00 13.00 2.41
C LEU A 127 10.07 14.53 2.36
N GLU A 128 9.55 15.13 1.29
CA GLU A 128 9.49 16.59 1.17
C GLU A 128 8.69 17.22 2.32
N LYS A 129 7.58 16.60 2.74
CA LYS A 129 6.79 17.07 3.89
C LYS A 129 7.62 17.02 5.18
N VAL A 130 8.32 15.93 5.45
CA VAL A 130 9.17 15.77 6.65
C VAL A 130 10.29 16.79 6.66
N ASP A 131 10.97 17.01 5.53
CA ASP A 131 12.03 18.02 5.41
C ASP A 131 11.47 19.42 5.70
N ARG A 132 10.33 19.79 5.12
CA ARG A 132 9.67 21.08 5.40
C ARG A 132 9.29 21.25 6.87
N ILE A 133 8.78 20.19 7.52
CA ILE A 133 8.44 20.21 8.94
C ILE A 133 9.70 20.45 9.77
N ARG A 134 10.77 19.70 9.50
CA ARG A 134 12.05 19.83 10.21
C ARG A 134 12.65 21.23 10.05
N ASP A 135 12.65 21.76 8.83
CA ASP A 135 13.19 23.09 8.53
C ASP A 135 12.36 24.22 9.17
N SER A 136 11.11 23.94 9.54
CA SER A 136 10.25 24.89 10.27
C SER A 136 10.50 24.97 11.77
N ILE A 137 11.37 24.12 12.33
CA ILE A 137 11.69 24.12 13.77
C ILE A 137 12.53 25.37 14.10
N ALA A 138 11.91 26.35 14.76
CA ALA A 138 12.52 27.62 15.12
C ALA A 138 13.10 27.61 16.54
#